data_AF-A0A7X3HSK2-F1
#
_entry.id   AF-A0A7X3HSK2-F1
#
_cell.length_a   1.000
_cell.length_b   1.000
_cell.length_c   1.000
_cell.angle_alpha   90.00
_cell.angle_beta   90.00
_cell.angle_gamma   90.00
#
_symmetry.space_group_name_H-M   'P 1'
#
loop_
_entity.id
_entity.type
_entity.pdbx_description
1 polymer ?
#
loop_
_entity_poly.entity_id
_entity_poly.type
_entity_poly.pdbx_seq_one_letter_code
_entity_poly.pdbx_strand_id
1 'polypeptide(L)'
;MTAPQTPTQSTGCPFHAASPAQSTCPMHAGGDSGIPDFPPERVDPLSPPPVYFQMQQGSGLGQARLWDGKIAWLITRYDDVRSVLSDPRFSSDITNPGYPTVSAAMKVARGSNRTFITMDAPKHAEHRRMLTGEFSIRKIEAL
;
A
#
# COMPACT_ATOMS: atom_id res chain seq x y z
N MET A 1 37.90 -68.92 1.93
CA MET A 1 37.73 -68.18 3.19
C MET A 1 37.39 -66.74 2.83
N THR A 2 36.12 -66.38 3.06
CA THR A 2 35.62 -65.09 3.55
C THR A 2 36.26 -63.79 3.05
N ALA A 3 35.51 -63.02 2.24
CA ALA A 3 35.66 -61.58 2.05
C ALA A 3 35.53 -60.83 3.41
N PRO A 4 35.94 -59.54 3.57
CA PRO A 4 35.05 -58.47 3.10
C PRO A 4 35.65 -57.06 2.84
N GLN A 5 34.83 -56.23 2.16
CA GLN A 5 34.60 -54.78 2.37
C GLN A 5 35.48 -53.70 1.67
N THR A 6 34.96 -53.20 0.53
CA THR A 6 34.38 -51.86 0.20
C THR A 6 34.94 -50.54 0.85
N PRO A 7 34.47 -49.34 0.42
CA PRO A 7 35.08 -48.40 -0.54
C PRO A 7 35.65 -47.12 0.13
N THR A 8 36.54 -46.38 -0.54
CA THR A 8 36.81 -44.98 -0.17
C THR A 8 36.22 -44.05 -1.22
N GLN A 9 35.18 -43.34 -0.79
CA GLN A 9 34.60 -42.16 -1.43
C GLN A 9 35.57 -40.97 -1.30
N SER A 10 35.62 -40.11 -2.30
CA SER A 10 35.68 -38.64 -2.11
C SER A 10 35.41 -37.96 -3.46
N THR A 11 34.17 -37.53 -3.68
CA THR A 11 33.74 -36.12 -3.64
C THR A 11 34.15 -35.33 -4.89
N GLY A 12 33.36 -35.49 -5.95
CA GLY A 12 33.27 -34.56 -7.08
C GLY A 12 31.80 -34.17 -7.27
N CYS A 13 31.52 -32.88 -7.19
CA CYS A 13 30.21 -32.23 -7.09
C CYS A 13 29.13 -32.73 -8.06
N PRO A 14 27.91 -33.08 -7.57
CA PRO A 14 26.73 -33.26 -8.41
C PRO A 14 25.78 -32.08 -8.17
N PHE A 15 26.09 -30.89 -8.70
CA PHE A 15 25.09 -29.80 -8.77
C PHE A 15 25.22 -29.05 -10.10
N HIS A 16 25.14 -29.82 -11.19
CA HIS A 16 24.46 -29.34 -12.40
C HIS A 16 23.07 -29.97 -12.41
N ALA A 17 22.11 -29.19 -11.92
CA ALA A 17 20.73 -29.27 -12.38
C ALA A 17 20.15 -27.87 -12.28
N ALA A 18 20.17 -27.16 -13.41
CA ALA A 18 19.35 -25.98 -13.62
C ALA A 18 17.89 -26.35 -13.31
N SER A 19 17.27 -25.62 -12.40
CA SER A 19 15.83 -25.70 -12.14
C SER A 19 15.27 -24.28 -12.18
N PRO A 20 14.32 -23.98 -13.08
CA PRO A 20 13.66 -22.69 -13.10
C PRO A 20 12.61 -22.72 -11.99
N ALA A 21 12.98 -22.31 -10.78
CA ALA A 21 12.00 -21.99 -9.77
C ALA A 21 11.38 -20.63 -10.13
N GLN A 22 10.45 -20.66 -11.09
CA GLN A 22 9.39 -19.66 -11.18
C GLN A 22 8.63 -19.73 -9.85
N SER A 23 9.03 -18.90 -8.90
CA SER A 23 8.26 -18.66 -7.69
C SER A 23 7.12 -17.70 -8.05
N THR A 24 6.16 -18.18 -8.83
CA THR A 24 4.87 -17.49 -8.97
C THR A 24 4.06 -17.80 -7.73
N CYS A 25 4.17 -16.95 -6.71
CA CYS A 25 3.17 -16.89 -5.65
C CYS A 25 1.80 -16.65 -6.31
N PRO A 26 0.77 -17.46 -6.04
CA PRO A 26 -0.54 -17.36 -6.71
C PRO A 26 -1.41 -16.20 -6.18
N MET A 27 -0.80 -15.09 -5.75
CA MET A 27 -1.49 -13.92 -5.20
C MET A 27 -1.37 -12.65 -6.06
N HIS A 28 -0.84 -12.74 -7.29
CA HIS A 28 -0.98 -11.67 -8.27
C HIS A 28 -1.83 -12.19 -9.42
N ALA A 29 -3.15 -12.18 -9.22
CA ALA A 29 -4.09 -12.18 -10.34
C ALA A 29 -3.97 -10.81 -11.03
N GLY A 30 -2.90 -10.63 -11.81
CA GLY A 30 -2.72 -9.50 -12.70
C GLY A 30 -3.80 -9.56 -13.77
N GLY A 31 -4.92 -8.89 -13.51
CA GLY A 31 -6.01 -8.79 -14.47
C GLY A 31 -5.65 -7.87 -15.63
N ASP A 32 -5.95 -8.35 -16.83
CA ASP A 32 -5.80 -7.81 -18.21
C ASP A 32 -6.39 -6.40 -18.49
N SER A 33 -6.66 -5.59 -17.45
CA SER A 33 -7.40 -4.33 -17.56
C SER A 33 -6.54 -3.07 -17.67
N GLY A 34 -5.21 -3.20 -17.70
CA GLY A 34 -4.28 -2.05 -17.69
C GLY A 34 -4.32 -1.21 -16.39
N ILE A 35 -5.08 -1.65 -15.39
CA ILE A 35 -5.18 -1.01 -14.07
C ILE A 35 -4.14 -1.63 -13.13
N PRO A 36 -3.18 -0.85 -12.60
CA PRO A 36 -2.15 -1.38 -11.72
C PRO A 36 -2.68 -1.68 -10.31
N ASP A 37 -2.05 -2.65 -9.65
CA ASP A 37 -2.31 -2.98 -8.25
C ASP A 37 -1.75 -1.90 -7.31
N PHE A 38 -2.42 -1.68 -6.18
CA PHE A 38 -2.06 -0.69 -5.18
C PHE A 38 -1.90 -1.30 -3.78
N PRO A 39 -0.85 -0.90 -3.02
CA PRO A 39 0.20 0.04 -3.40
C PRO A 39 1.24 -0.59 -4.35
N PRO A 40 1.75 0.14 -5.36
CA PRO A 40 2.83 -0.33 -6.20
C PRO A 40 4.14 -0.46 -5.41
N GLU A 41 4.99 -1.39 -5.85
CA GLU A 41 6.29 -1.61 -5.26
C GLU A 41 7.23 -0.41 -5.47
N ARG A 42 8.05 -0.11 -4.46
CA ARG A 42 9.11 0.90 -4.56
C ARG A 42 10.37 0.26 -5.12
N VAL A 43 10.92 0.87 -6.15
CA VAL A 43 12.21 0.49 -6.74
C VAL A 43 13.40 1.14 -6.05
N ASP A 44 13.17 2.27 -5.37
CA ASP A 44 14.16 3.06 -4.66
C ASP A 44 13.54 3.59 -3.35
N PRO A 45 14.30 3.65 -2.23
CA PRO A 45 13.75 4.08 -0.94
C PRO A 45 13.29 5.54 -0.91
N LEU A 46 13.94 6.42 -1.67
CA LEU A 46 13.71 7.87 -1.61
C LEU A 46 12.82 8.37 -2.75
N SER A 47 12.71 7.60 -3.83
CA SER A 47 11.91 7.95 -4.99
C SER A 47 10.52 7.32 -4.91
N PRO A 48 9.47 8.03 -5.36
CA PRO A 48 8.19 7.40 -5.56
C PRO A 48 8.24 6.39 -6.72
N PRO A 49 7.40 5.35 -6.70
CA PRO A 49 7.23 4.42 -7.81
C PRO A 49 7.01 5.14 -9.17
N PRO A 50 7.73 4.78 -10.24
CA PRO A 50 7.64 5.45 -11.55
C PRO A 50 6.23 5.50 -12.15
N VAL A 51 5.37 4.55 -11.80
CA VAL A 51 3.97 4.48 -12.24
C VAL A 51 3.18 5.75 -11.92
N TYR A 52 3.49 6.43 -10.81
CA TYR A 52 2.79 7.67 -10.46
C TYR A 52 3.10 8.80 -11.44
N PHE A 53 4.35 8.91 -11.92
CA PHE A 53 4.73 9.90 -12.93
C PHE A 53 4.12 9.60 -14.30
N GLN A 54 3.97 8.32 -14.64
CA GLN A 54 3.29 7.90 -15.87
C GLN A 54 1.81 8.28 -15.82
N MET A 55 1.14 8.05 -14.68
CA MET A 55 -0.25 8.46 -14.48
C MET A 55 -0.45 9.97 -14.55
N GLN A 56 0.48 10.76 -14.00
CA GLN A 56 0.41 12.22 -14.07
C GLN A 56 0.43 12.77 -15.50
N GLN A 57 1.08 12.06 -16.44
CA GLN A 57 1.19 12.44 -17.85
C GLN A 57 -0.04 12.06 -18.69
N GLY A 58 -0.90 11.15 -18.23
CA GLY A 58 -2.11 10.70 -18.94
C GLY A 58 -3.21 11.77 -19.01
N SER A 59 -4.26 11.59 -19.82
CA SER A 59 -5.28 12.63 -20.03
C SER A 59 -6.40 12.71 -18.97
N GLY A 60 -6.24 12.11 -17.79
CA GLY A 60 -7.27 12.11 -16.74
C GLY A 60 -6.81 11.51 -15.41
N LEU A 61 -7.75 11.28 -14.49
CA LEU A 61 -7.48 10.62 -13.21
C LEU A 61 -7.17 9.14 -13.42
N GLY A 62 -6.18 8.64 -12.68
CA GLY A 62 -5.81 7.23 -12.69
C GLY A 62 -6.79 6.37 -11.89
N GLN A 63 -6.78 5.08 -12.17
CA GLN A 63 -7.44 4.07 -11.36
C GLN A 63 -6.41 3.06 -10.84
N ALA A 64 -6.68 2.46 -9.71
CA ALA A 64 -5.84 1.40 -9.15
C ALA A 64 -6.69 0.32 -8.47
N ARG A 65 -6.18 -0.92 -8.49
CA ARG A 65 -6.83 -2.09 -7.90
C ARG A 65 -6.34 -2.30 -6.47
N LEU A 66 -7.25 -2.38 -5.51
CA LEU A 66 -6.97 -2.63 -4.11
C LEU A 66 -6.84 -4.14 -3.83
N TRP A 67 -6.33 -4.48 -2.65
CA TRP A 67 -6.15 -5.85 -2.16
C TRP A 67 -7.42 -6.72 -2.18
N ASP A 68 -8.61 -6.13 -2.10
CA ASP A 68 -9.90 -6.82 -2.14
C ASP A 68 -10.52 -6.87 -3.54
N GLY A 69 -9.75 -6.53 -4.58
CA GLY A 69 -10.15 -6.53 -5.97
C GLY A 69 -10.95 -5.30 -6.42
N LYS A 70 -11.33 -4.40 -5.49
CA LYS A 70 -12.04 -3.17 -5.85
C LYS A 70 -11.13 -2.22 -6.61
N ILE A 71 -11.75 -1.44 -7.50
CA ILE A 71 -11.09 -0.36 -8.22
C ILE A 71 -11.39 0.95 -7.50
N ALA A 72 -10.33 1.71 -7.19
CA ALA A 72 -10.42 3.04 -6.62
C ALA A 72 -9.78 4.08 -7.55
N TRP A 73 -10.24 5.32 -7.45
CA TRP A 73 -9.57 6.46 -8.09
C TRP A 73 -8.24 6.74 -7.39
N LEU A 74 -7.18 6.92 -8.19
CA LEU A 74 -5.86 7.30 -7.73
C LEU A 74 -5.52 8.68 -8.29
N ILE A 75 -5.43 9.65 -7.39
CA ILE A 75 -5.21 11.06 -7.73
C ILE A 75 -3.72 11.35 -7.55
N THR A 76 -3.05 11.77 -8.63
CA THR A 76 -1.59 11.94 -8.65
C THR A 76 -1.14 13.38 -8.94
N ARG A 77 -2.03 14.23 -9.46
CA ARG A 77 -1.73 15.64 -9.79
C ARG A 77 -2.03 16.56 -8.62
N TYR A 78 -1.16 17.54 -8.40
CA TYR A 78 -1.25 18.44 -7.26
C TYR A 78 -2.59 19.17 -7.15
N ASP A 79 -3.06 19.78 -8.24
CA ASP A 79 -4.29 20.57 -8.23
C ASP A 79 -5.53 19.70 -7.98
N ASP A 80 -5.54 18.47 -8.51
CA ASP A 80 -6.62 17.50 -8.28
C ASP A 80 -6.63 17.03 -6.82
N VAL A 81 -5.45 16.73 -6.25
CA VAL A 81 -5.31 16.35 -4.83
C VAL A 81 -5.81 17.47 -3.93
N ARG A 82 -5.39 18.72 -4.19
CA ARG A 82 -5.83 19.88 -3.41
C ARG A 82 -7.34 20.07 -3.50
N SER A 83 -7.90 19.93 -4.70
CA SER A 83 -9.34 20.06 -4.93
C SER A 83 -10.12 19.03 -4.12
N VAL A 84 -9.74 17.74 -4.21
CA VAL A 84 -10.42 16.65 -3.49
C VAL A 84 -10.28 16.77 -1.98
N LEU A 85 -9.09 17.07 -1.47
CA LEU A 85 -8.86 17.17 -0.01
C LEU A 85 -9.52 18.39 0.65
N SER A 86 -9.94 19.39 -0.13
CA SER A 86 -10.61 20.59 0.38
C SER A 86 -12.13 20.56 0.22
N ASP A 87 -12.67 19.63 -0.57
CA ASP A 87 -14.07 19.57 -0.91
C ASP A 87 -14.86 18.70 0.09
N PRO A 88 -15.88 19.26 0.78
CA PRO A 88 -16.63 18.54 1.82
C PRO A 88 -17.49 17.39 1.29
N ARG A 89 -17.61 17.21 -0.03
CA ARG A 89 -18.27 16.05 -0.64
C ARG A 89 -17.46 14.77 -0.48
N PHE A 90 -16.15 14.86 -0.24
CA PHE A 90 -15.29 13.70 0.00
C PHE A 90 -15.19 13.43 1.50
N SER A 91 -15.73 12.28 1.90
CA SER A 91 -15.78 11.84 3.29
C SER A 91 -14.50 11.09 3.71
N SER A 92 -14.08 11.34 4.95
CA SER A 92 -13.05 10.57 5.65
C SER A 92 -13.62 9.50 6.58
N ASP A 93 -14.95 9.34 6.67
CA ASP A 93 -15.60 8.31 7.49
C ASP A 93 -15.34 6.92 6.90
N ILE A 94 -14.50 6.15 7.60
CA ILE A 94 -14.12 4.80 7.22
C ILE A 94 -15.29 3.79 7.20
N THR A 95 -16.39 4.10 7.86
CA THR A 95 -17.57 3.23 7.89
C THR A 95 -18.42 3.34 6.62
N ASN A 96 -18.14 4.33 5.76
CA ASN A 96 -18.86 4.48 4.51
C ASN A 96 -18.63 3.28 3.58
N PRO A 97 -19.71 2.76 2.94
CA PRO A 97 -19.59 1.74 1.92
C PRO A 97 -18.62 2.18 0.82
N GLY A 98 -17.68 1.30 0.46
CA GLY A 98 -16.71 1.59 -0.58
C GLY A 98 -15.48 2.39 -0.15
N TYR A 99 -15.30 2.69 1.14
CA TYR A 99 -14.08 3.35 1.63
C TYR A 99 -12.81 2.57 1.19
N PRO A 100 -11.85 3.21 0.49
CA PRO A 100 -10.71 2.52 -0.09
C PRO A 100 -9.66 2.20 0.99
N THR A 101 -9.61 0.94 1.44
CA THR A 101 -8.55 0.46 2.33
C THR A 101 -7.48 -0.27 1.53
N VAL A 102 -6.20 -0.03 1.88
CA VAL A 102 -5.05 -0.60 1.15
C VAL A 102 -4.64 -1.98 1.64
N SER A 103 -5.19 -2.45 2.78
CA SER A 103 -4.96 -3.81 3.29
C SER A 103 -6.10 -4.29 4.20
N ALA A 104 -6.21 -5.61 4.35
CA ALA A 104 -7.13 -6.26 5.29
C ALA A 104 -6.86 -5.82 6.73
N ALA A 105 -5.58 -5.76 7.12
CA ALA A 105 -5.17 -5.34 8.46
C ALA A 105 -5.61 -3.90 8.77
N MET A 106 -5.45 -2.98 7.82
CA MET A 106 -5.87 -1.59 8.00
C MET A 106 -7.40 -1.45 8.14
N LYS A 107 -8.15 -2.25 7.38
CA LYS A 107 -9.62 -2.29 7.48
C LYS A 107 -10.08 -2.69 8.89
N VAL A 108 -9.43 -3.68 9.49
CA VAL A 108 -9.73 -4.13 10.86
C VAL A 108 -9.30 -3.07 11.88
N ALA A 109 -8.04 -2.64 11.84
CA ALA A 109 -7.46 -1.73 12.84
C ALA A 109 -8.20 -0.38 12.93
N ARG A 110 -8.53 0.22 11.79
CA ARG A 110 -9.24 1.51 11.76
C ARG A 110 -10.74 1.37 12.01
N GLY A 111 -11.29 0.16 11.91
CA GLY A 111 -12.68 -0.13 12.30
C GLY A 111 -12.86 -0.25 13.81
N SER A 112 -11.86 -0.78 14.52
CA SER A 112 -11.93 -1.04 15.96
C SER A 112 -11.47 0.12 16.84
N ASN A 113 -10.51 0.94 16.40
CA ASN A 113 -9.96 2.04 17.20
C ASN A 113 -10.00 3.37 16.44
N ARG A 114 -11.18 4.01 16.44
CA ARG A 114 -11.44 5.23 15.67
C ARG A 114 -10.92 6.47 16.38
N THR A 115 -10.00 7.18 15.75
CA THR A 115 -9.62 8.55 16.14
C THR A 115 -10.29 9.57 15.22
N PHE A 116 -10.17 10.86 15.53
CA PHE A 116 -10.84 11.90 14.73
C PHE A 116 -10.37 11.97 13.27
N ILE A 117 -9.23 11.35 12.90
CA ILE A 117 -8.74 11.30 11.51
C ILE A 117 -9.67 10.53 10.55
N THR A 118 -10.55 9.66 11.06
CA THR A 118 -11.53 8.90 10.25
C THR A 118 -12.97 9.32 10.54
N MET A 119 -13.17 10.62 10.78
CA MET A 119 -14.46 11.26 11.01
C MET A 119 -14.64 12.44 10.08
N ASP A 120 -15.90 12.76 9.79
CA ASP A 120 -16.29 14.00 9.12
C ASP A 120 -16.71 15.09 10.11
N ALA A 121 -16.97 16.29 9.59
CA ALA A 121 -17.60 17.35 10.36
C ALA A 121 -19.02 16.94 10.83
N PRO A 122 -19.49 17.43 11.99
CA PRO A 122 -18.81 18.35 12.91
C PRO A 122 -17.84 17.66 13.89
N LYS A 123 -17.97 16.35 14.12
CA LYS A 123 -17.22 15.59 15.14
C LYS A 123 -15.70 15.70 14.96
N HIS A 124 -15.22 15.63 13.72
CA HIS A 124 -13.80 15.84 13.41
C HIS A 124 -13.30 17.20 13.95
N ALA A 125 -14.06 18.27 13.72
CA ALA A 125 -13.67 19.62 14.13
C ALA A 125 -13.70 19.79 15.66
N GLU A 126 -14.68 19.19 16.34
CA GLU A 126 -14.77 19.20 17.80
C GLU A 126 -13.55 18.53 18.44
N HIS A 127 -13.23 17.31 18.03
CA HIS A 127 -12.08 16.57 18.58
C HIS A 127 -10.74 17.23 18.21
N ARG A 128 -10.59 17.72 16.98
CA ARG A 128 -9.37 18.44 16.56
C ARG A 128 -9.13 19.69 17.41
N ARG A 129 -10.17 20.45 17.76
CA ARG A 129 -10.04 21.67 18.59
C ARG A 129 -9.48 21.36 19.99
N MET A 130 -9.80 20.21 20.58
CA MET A 130 -9.29 19.80 21.89
C MET A 130 -7.77 19.66 21.92
N LEU A 131 -7.15 19.27 20.80
CA LEU A 131 -5.71 18.97 20.72
C LEU A 131 -4.91 20.07 20.01
N THR A 132 -5.55 20.94 19.23
CA THR A 132 -4.84 21.91 18.37
C THR A 132 -3.91 22.85 19.14
N GLY A 133 -4.27 23.24 20.38
CA GLY A 133 -3.43 24.11 21.20
C GLY A 133 -2.06 23.51 21.55
N GLU A 134 -1.99 22.18 21.66
CA GLU A 134 -0.75 21.44 21.96
C GLU A 134 0.27 21.53 20.83
N PHE A 135 -0.20 21.76 19.60
CA PHE A 135 0.62 21.87 18.39
C PHE A 135 0.74 23.32 17.90
N SER A 136 0.47 24.30 18.76
CA SER A 136 0.66 25.71 18.43
C SER A 136 2.15 26.05 18.30
N ILE A 137 2.49 26.99 17.41
CA ILE A 137 3.88 27.44 17.16
C ILE A 137 4.60 27.73 18.48
N ARG A 138 3.99 28.54 19.35
CA ARG A 138 4.55 28.91 20.67
C ARG A 138 4.88 27.71 21.55
N LYS A 139 4.05 26.66 21.53
CA LYS A 139 4.25 25.47 22.39
C LYS A 139 5.34 24.56 21.82
N ILE A 140 5.41 24.44 20.49
CA ILE A 140 6.48 23.68 19.82
C ILE A 140 7.83 24.38 19.95
N GLU A 141 7.89 25.71 19.86
CA GLU A 141 9.13 26.49 20.08
C GLU A 141 9.67 26.38 21.52
N ALA A 142 8.86 25.90 22.47
CA ALA A 142 9.23 25.73 23.86
C ALA A 142 9.66 24.29 24.23
N LEU A 143 9.68 23.36 23.25
CA LEU A 143 10.16 21.98 23.41
C LEU A 143 11.67 21.87 23.10
#